data_AF-A0A7X2MHJ8-F1
#
_entry.id   AF-A0A7X2MHJ8-F1
#
_cell.length_a   1.000
_cell.length_b   1.000
_cell.length_c   1.000
_cell.angle_alpha   90.00
_cell.angle_beta   90.00
_cell.angle_gamma   90.00
#
_symmetry.space_group_name_H-M   'P 1'
#
loop_
_entity.id
_entity.type
_entity.pdbx_description
1 polymer ?
#
loop_
_entity_poly.entity_id
_entity_poly.type
_entity_poly.pdbx_seq_one_letter_code
_entity_poly.pdbx_strand_id
1 'polypeptide(L)'
;HYALNNSKSTVSYDDLEVDSPYNLYKNKGLGPGPFNNPSIDSVKAVLNPVDKDKGYLYFVANIKTKKVYFSKTYAEHQKNVKKLQKANGYEN
;
A
#
# COMPACT_ATOMS: atom_id res chain seq x y z
N HIS A 1 -4.63 -8.91 4.43
CA HIS A 1 -4.97 -9.23 5.84
C HIS A 1 -6.47 -9.20 6.11
N TYR A 2 -7.17 -8.06 6.03
CA TYR A 2 -8.62 -8.01 6.30
C TYR A 2 -9.42 -9.02 5.47
N ALA A 3 -9.23 -9.05 4.16
CA ALA A 3 -9.87 -10.01 3.25
C ALA A 3 -9.53 -11.49 3.54
N LEU A 4 -8.40 -11.74 4.21
CA LEU A 4 -7.94 -13.08 4.57
C LEU A 4 -8.39 -13.49 5.98
N ASN A 5 -8.99 -12.58 6.74
CA ASN A 5 -9.33 -12.75 8.15
C ASN A 5 -8.16 -13.31 8.99
N ASN A 6 -6.95 -12.76 8.80
CA ASN A 6 -5.75 -13.20 9.51
C ASN A 6 -4.89 -12.03 10.03
N SER A 7 -4.08 -12.33 11.05
CA SER A 7 -3.15 -11.39 11.70
C SER A 7 -1.69 -11.63 11.27
N LYS A 8 -1.46 -12.20 10.08
CA LYS A 8 -0.10 -12.36 9.53
C LYS A 8 0.56 -10.98 9.38
N SER A 9 1.89 -10.91 9.50
CA SER A 9 2.66 -9.67 9.25
C SER A 9 3.06 -9.50 7.78
N THR A 10 2.93 -10.56 6.97
CA THR A 10 3.26 -10.58 5.55
C THR A 10 2.14 -11.25 4.73
N VAL A 11 2.07 -10.89 3.45
CA VAL A 11 1.10 -11.41 2.48
C VAL A 11 1.88 -12.12 1.36
N SER A 12 1.57 -13.38 1.08
CA SER A 12 2.16 -14.12 -0.05
C SER A 12 1.48 -13.76 -1.37
N TYR A 13 2.02 -14.24 -2.50
CA TYR A 13 1.32 -14.09 -3.79
C TYR A 13 -0.01 -14.85 -3.82
N ASP A 14 -0.08 -16.06 -3.24
CA ASP A 14 -1.33 -16.81 -3.16
C ASP A 14 -2.39 -16.10 -2.32
N ASP A 15 -1.97 -15.40 -1.25
CA ASP A 15 -2.87 -14.60 -0.43
C ASP A 15 -3.50 -13.43 -1.24
N LEU A 16 -2.89 -12.97 -2.34
CA LEU A 16 -3.45 -11.91 -3.19
C LEU A 16 -4.65 -12.39 -4.04
N GLU A 17 -4.80 -13.70 -4.20
CA GLU A 17 -5.84 -14.29 -5.06
C GLU A 17 -7.15 -14.59 -4.32
N VAL A 18 -7.19 -14.35 -3.01
CA VAL A 18 -8.37 -14.60 -2.17
C VAL A 18 -9.65 -14.01 -2.77
N ASP A 19 -10.71 -14.82 -2.80
CA ASP A 19 -12.02 -14.37 -3.23
C ASP A 19 -12.74 -13.66 -2.08
N SER A 20 -12.84 -12.34 -2.20
CA SER A 20 -13.44 -11.48 -1.19
C SER A 20 -13.81 -10.13 -1.80
N PRO A 21 -14.97 -9.53 -1.46
CA PRO A 21 -15.31 -8.18 -1.90
C PRO A 21 -14.37 -7.11 -1.32
N TYR A 22 -13.57 -7.44 -0.30
CA TYR A 22 -12.55 -6.56 0.28
C TYR A 22 -11.17 -6.69 -0.41
N ASN A 23 -11.00 -7.58 -1.40
CA ASN A 23 -9.74 -7.73 -2.12
C ASN A 23 -9.62 -6.68 -3.24
N LEU A 24 -8.90 -5.59 -2.96
CA LEU A 24 -8.67 -4.50 -3.93
C LEU A 24 -7.56 -4.79 -4.96
N TYR A 25 -6.91 -5.95 -4.91
CA TYR A 25 -6.11 -6.43 -6.04
C TYR A 25 -7.01 -6.93 -7.19
N LYS A 26 -8.19 -7.47 -6.86
CA LYS A 26 -9.14 -8.04 -7.84
C LYS A 26 -10.31 -7.10 -8.15
N ASN A 27 -10.79 -6.35 -7.16
CA ASN A 27 -11.94 -5.46 -7.30
C ASN A 27 -11.52 -3.99 -7.36
N LYS A 28 -12.02 -3.25 -8.36
CA LYS A 28 -11.73 -1.82 -8.52
C LYS A 28 -12.64 -0.96 -7.64
N GLY A 29 -12.16 0.23 -7.29
CA GLY A 29 -12.91 1.20 -6.49
C GLY A 29 -12.64 1.05 -5.00
N LEU A 30 -13.60 1.47 -4.18
CA LEU A 30 -13.54 1.30 -2.73
C LEU A 30 -14.16 -0.05 -2.34
N GLY A 31 -13.64 -0.65 -1.26
CA GLY A 31 -14.25 -1.85 -0.67
C GLY A 31 -15.64 -1.57 -0.11
N PRO A 32 -16.40 -2.61 0.27
CA PRO A 32 -17.80 -2.49 0.69
C PRO A 32 -17.98 -1.77 2.04
N GLY A 33 -16.90 -1.52 2.79
CA GLY A 33 -16.95 -0.82 4.07
C GLY A 33 -15.56 -0.54 4.65
N PRO A 34 -15.50 -0.01 5.89
CA PRO A 34 -14.23 0.29 6.55
C PRO A 34 -13.42 -0.98 6.83
N PHE A 35 -12.09 -0.87 6.71
CA PHE A 35 -11.16 -1.96 7.03
C PHE A 35 -10.65 -1.91 8.48
N ASN A 36 -10.65 -0.73 9.11
CA ASN A 36 -10.16 -0.51 10.47
C ASN A 36 -10.71 0.80 11.05
N ASN A 37 -10.30 1.16 12.27
CA ASN A 37 -10.57 2.43 12.93
C ASN A 37 -9.40 3.43 12.70
N PRO A 38 -9.57 4.47 11.86
CA PRO A 38 -8.50 5.41 11.54
C PRO A 38 -8.25 6.45 12.64
N SER A 39 -7.02 6.94 12.74
CA SER A 39 -6.70 8.11 13.58
C SER A 39 -7.30 9.40 13.01
N ILE A 40 -7.43 10.44 13.84
CA ILE A 40 -7.87 11.76 13.38
C ILE A 40 -6.96 12.35 12.29
N ASP A 41 -5.65 12.08 12.37
CA ASP A 41 -4.70 12.54 11.36
C ASP A 41 -4.93 11.84 10.02
N SER A 42 -5.32 10.57 10.03
CA SER A 42 -5.69 9.83 8.82
C SER A 42 -6.95 10.42 8.18
N VAL A 43 -7.95 10.80 8.99
CA VAL A 43 -9.17 11.48 8.50
C VAL A 43 -8.82 12.84 7.89
N LYS A 44 -7.99 13.64 8.57
CA LYS A 44 -7.54 14.94 8.07
C LYS A 44 -6.75 14.81 6.77
N ALA A 45 -5.92 13.78 6.60
CA ALA A 45 -5.15 13.56 5.38
C ALA A 45 -6.03 13.28 4.15
N VAL A 46 -7.17 12.60 4.34
CA VAL A 46 -8.17 12.40 3.28
C VAL A 46 -8.88 13.72 2.93
N LEU A 47 -9.25 14.51 3.93
CA LEU A 47 -9.93 15.80 3.73
C LEU A 47 -9.02 16.90 3.17
N ASN A 48 -7.73 16.89 3.53
CA ASN A 48 -6.75 17.92 3.16
C ASN A 48 -5.44 17.28 2.65
N PRO A 49 -5.44 16.66 1.46
CA PRO A 49 -4.28 15.98 0.91
C PRO A 49 -3.16 16.97 0.52
N VAL A 50 -1.99 16.85 1.15
CA VAL A 50 -0.85 17.78 1.05
C VAL A 50 -0.21 17.82 -0.35
N ASP A 51 -0.39 16.77 -1.16
CA ASP A 51 0.28 16.59 -2.45
C ASP A 51 -0.68 16.23 -3.60
N LYS A 52 -1.96 16.62 -3.48
CA LYS A 52 -3.03 16.19 -4.41
C LYS A 52 -2.73 16.45 -5.89
N ASP A 53 -2.03 17.55 -6.19
CA ASP A 53 -1.78 18.01 -7.56
C ASP A 53 -0.50 17.41 -8.17
N LYS A 54 0.26 16.62 -7.39
CA LYS A 54 1.53 16.03 -7.87
C LYS A 54 1.35 14.83 -8.79
N GLY A 55 0.15 14.24 -8.83
CA GLY A 55 -0.17 13.12 -9.72
C GLY A 55 0.59 11.84 -9.37
N TYR A 56 0.88 11.60 -8.09
CA TYR A 56 1.49 10.36 -7.65
C TYR A 56 0.47 9.22 -7.70
N LEU A 57 0.88 8.11 -8.30
CA LEU A 57 0.06 6.89 -8.44
C LEU A 57 0.62 5.71 -7.66
N TYR A 58 1.92 5.73 -7.35
CA TYR A 58 2.62 4.62 -6.72
C TYR A 58 3.45 5.10 -5.53
N PHE A 59 3.55 4.27 -4.50
CA PHE A 59 4.42 4.51 -3.35
C PHE A 59 5.10 3.23 -2.89
N VAL A 60 6.27 3.35 -2.27
CA VAL A 60 6.97 2.24 -1.60
C VAL A 60 7.71 2.78 -0.38
N ALA A 61 7.65 2.07 0.74
CA ALA A 61 8.26 2.48 2.00
C ALA A 61 9.60 1.79 2.24
N ASN A 62 10.56 2.54 2.78
CA ASN A 62 11.68 1.95 3.49
C ASN A 62 11.21 1.61 4.91
N ILE A 63 11.08 0.33 5.23
CA ILE A 63 10.50 -0.10 6.51
C ILE A 63 11.45 0.11 7.69
N LYS A 64 12.76 0.27 7.42
CA LYS A 64 13.79 0.56 8.43
C LYS A 64 13.82 2.04 8.79
N THR A 65 13.84 2.93 7.80
CA THR A 65 13.91 4.40 8.02
C THR A 65 12.55 5.07 8.11
N LYS A 66 11.46 4.35 7.83
CA LYS A 66 10.07 4.84 7.75
C LYS A 66 9.82 5.89 6.67
N LYS A 67 10.78 6.13 5.76
CA LYS A 67 10.62 7.04 4.63
C LYS A 67 9.77 6.42 3.53
N VAL A 68 8.78 7.16 3.03
CA VAL A 68 7.95 6.78 1.88
C VAL A 68 8.46 7.47 0.62
N TYR A 69 8.54 6.73 -0.48
CA TYR A 69 8.94 7.21 -1.79
C TYR A 69 7.74 7.15 -2.72
N PHE A 70 7.39 8.28 -3.34
CA PHE A 70 6.25 8.42 -4.26
C PHE A 70 6.74 8.53 -5.71
N SER A 71 5.93 8.04 -6.65
CA SER A 71 6.25 8.00 -8.09
C SER A 71 4.99 8.13 -8.94
N LYS A 72 5.13 8.73 -10.13
CA LYS A 72 4.02 8.94 -11.06
C LYS A 72 3.86 7.77 -12.02
N THR A 73 4.97 7.14 -12.39
CA THR A 73 5.00 6.04 -13.34
C THR A 73 5.38 4.72 -12.68
N TYR A 74 4.93 3.62 -13.30
CA TYR A 74 5.31 2.29 -12.86
C TYR A 74 6.83 2.05 -12.96
N ALA A 75 7.49 2.58 -14.00
CA ALA A 75 8.93 2.44 -14.18
C ALA A 75 9.73 3.11 -13.04
N GLU A 76 9.33 4.30 -12.60
CA GLU A 76 9.92 4.96 -11.42
C GLU A 76 9.67 4.17 -10.14
N HIS A 77 8.46 3.64 -9.98
CA HIS A 77 8.12 2.80 -8.84
C HIS A 77 9.02 1.56 -8.78
N GLN A 78 9.20 0.84 -9.89
CA GLN A 78 10.06 -0.34 -9.96
C GLN A 78 11.53 -0.03 -9.64
N LYS A 79 12.04 1.14 -10.05
CA LYS A 79 13.38 1.61 -9.64
C LYS A 79 13.47 1.78 -8.12
N ASN A 80 12.46 2.40 -7.51
CA ASN A 80 12.40 2.56 -6.05
C ASN A 80 12.26 1.22 -5.32
N VAL A 81 11.40 0.32 -5.80
CA VAL A 81 11.23 -1.03 -5.26
C VAL A 81 12.55 -1.79 -5.28
N LYS A 82 13.24 -1.85 -6.43
CA LYS A 82 14.54 -2.54 -6.55
C LYS A 82 15.59 -1.97 -5.59
N LYS A 83 15.62 -0.65 -5.42
CA LYS A 83 16.52 0.02 -4.47
C LYS A 83 16.19 -0.36 -3.03
N LEU A 84 14.91 -0.42 -2.69
CA LEU A 84 14.43 -0.66 -1.33
C LEU A 84 14.36 -2.14 -0.97
N GLN A 85 14.29 -3.06 -1.93
CA GLN A 85 14.25 -4.49 -1.69
C GLN A 85 15.44 -4.94 -0.83
N LYS A 86 16.66 -4.56 -1.25
CA LYS A 86 17.89 -4.77 -0.47
C LYS A 86 17.86 -4.03 0.87
N ALA A 87 17.41 -2.77 0.88
CA ALA A 87 17.38 -1.96 2.09
C ALA A 87 16.44 -2.55 3.16
N ASN A 88 15.30 -3.08 2.74
CA ASN A 88 14.27 -3.67 3.59
C ASN A 88 14.60 -5.12 4.00
N GLY A 89 15.63 -5.74 3.42
CA GLY A 89 16.01 -7.12 3.74
C GLY A 89 15.07 -8.17 3.14
N TYR A 90 14.39 -7.82 2.04
CA TYR A 90 13.68 -8.82 1.25
C TYR A 90 14.71 -9.51 0.35
N GLU A 91 15.18 -10.69 0.77
CA GLU A 91 15.95 -11.58 -0.10
C GLU A 91 14.98 -12.25 -1.09
N ASN A 92 15.45 -12.48 -2.32
CA ASN A 92 14.71 -13.27 -3.31
C ASN A 92 14.75 -14.74 -2.93
#